data_AF-A0A060YFS8-F1
#
_entry.id   AF-A0A060YFS8-F1
#
_cell.length_a   1.000
_cell.length_b   1.000
_cell.length_c   1.000
_cell.angle_alpha   90.00
_cell.angle_beta   90.00
_cell.angle_gamma   90.00
#
_symmetry.space_group_name_H-M   'P 1'
#
loop_
_entity.id
_entity.type
_entity.pdbx_description
1 polymer ?
#
loop_
_entity_poly.entity_id
_entity_poly.type
_entity_poly.pdbx_seq_one_letter_code
_entity_poly.pdbx_strand_id
1 'polypeptide(L)'
;MALLAQVSADDCPGGEACEEGNTCCKVPSDGYECCPMYQAECCEDHIHCCPEGTLCVVNESMCVNGTVSLPWVERVSAKQSIYP
;
A
#
# COMPACT_ATOMS: atom_id res chain seq x y z
N MET A 1 13.73 17.36 27.38
CA MET A 1 12.62 17.49 26.41
C MET A 1 12.72 16.31 25.46
N ALA A 2 12.13 15.17 25.81
CA ALA A 2 12.08 14.01 24.91
C ALA A 2 10.86 14.20 24.01
N LEU A 3 11.08 14.65 22.78
CA LEU A 3 10.03 14.62 21.76
C LEU A 3 9.94 13.18 21.29
N LEU A 4 8.96 12.46 21.84
CA LEU A 4 8.53 11.18 21.31
C LEU A 4 8.01 11.46 19.91
N ALA A 5 8.76 11.06 18.87
CA ALA A 5 8.21 10.92 17.54
C ALA A 5 7.11 9.86 17.63
N GLN A 6 5.86 10.32 17.76
CA GLN A 6 4.70 9.46 17.62
C GLN A 6 4.68 9.05 16.14
N VAL A 7 5.30 7.91 15.84
CA VAL A 7 5.01 7.19 14.61
C VAL A 7 3.56 6.73 14.74
N SER A 8 2.63 7.58 14.31
CA SER A 8 1.28 7.11 14.04
C SER A 8 1.43 6.02 13.00
N ALA A 9 0.79 4.88 13.26
CA ALA A 9 0.79 3.75 12.34
C ALA A 9 0.18 4.08 10.96
N ASP A 10 -0.32 5.32 10.79
CA ASP A 10 -0.88 5.93 9.58
C ASP A 10 0.14 6.68 8.68
N ASP A 11 1.36 6.95 9.16
CA ASP A 11 2.41 7.60 8.35
C ASP A 11 3.37 6.54 7.78
N CYS A 12 3.49 6.52 6.45
CA CYS A 12 4.45 5.70 5.75
C CYS A 12 5.89 6.18 6.08
N PRO A 13 6.90 5.29 6.07
CA PRO A 13 8.27 5.63 6.47
C PRO A 13 8.95 6.74 5.65
N GLY A 14 8.40 7.12 4.49
CA GLY A 14 8.92 8.19 3.62
C GLY A 14 8.36 9.59 3.92
N GLY A 15 7.44 9.72 4.88
CA GLY A 15 6.75 10.98 5.18
C GLY A 15 5.49 11.22 4.34
N GLU A 16 5.05 10.21 3.59
CA GLU A 16 3.71 10.15 3.03
C GLU A 16 2.74 9.48 4.00
N ALA A 17 1.45 9.78 3.89
CA ALA A 17 0.40 9.19 4.71
C ALA A 17 -0.67 8.55 3.82
N CYS A 18 -1.21 7.43 4.28
CA CYS A 18 -2.34 6.75 3.67
C CYS A 18 -3.63 7.06 4.43
N GLU A 19 -4.79 6.93 3.77
CA GLU A 19 -6.06 7.03 4.48
C GLU A 19 -6.24 5.87 5.47
N GLU A 20 -7.08 6.06 6.47
CA GLU A 20 -7.38 5.02 7.46
C GLU A 20 -7.89 3.75 6.76
N GLY A 21 -7.27 2.61 7.07
CA GLY A 21 -7.60 1.32 6.45
C GLY A 21 -6.84 1.02 5.16
N ASN A 22 -5.96 1.91 4.71
CA ASN A 22 -5.07 1.68 3.58
C ASN A 22 -3.72 1.11 4.02
N THR A 23 -3.03 0.43 3.11
CA THR A 23 -1.70 -0.15 3.36
C THR A 23 -0.62 0.62 2.61
N CYS A 24 0.45 1.01 3.30
CA CYS A 24 1.62 1.63 2.68
C CYS A 24 2.44 0.60 1.89
N CYS A 25 2.59 0.81 0.59
CA CYS A 25 3.43 0.01 -0.29
C CYS A 25 4.62 0.83 -0.78
N LYS A 26 5.84 0.32 -0.58
CA LYS A 26 7.05 0.98 -1.06
C LYS A 26 7.17 0.87 -2.58
N VAL A 27 7.62 1.94 -3.22
CA VAL A 27 7.96 1.97 -4.66
C VAL A 27 9.48 2.13 -4.86
N PRO A 28 10.04 1.79 -6.04
CA PRO A 28 11.49 1.80 -6.30
C PRO A 28 12.10 3.19 -6.23
N SER A 29 11.31 4.24 -6.44
CA SER A 29 11.73 5.64 -6.44
C SER A 29 11.93 6.22 -5.03
N ASP A 30 12.15 5.38 -4.02
CA ASP A 30 12.25 5.75 -2.59
C ASP A 30 11.03 6.53 -2.06
N GLY A 31 9.84 6.20 -2.56
CA GLY A 31 8.56 6.72 -2.08
C GLY A 31 7.59 5.60 -1.68
N TYR A 32 6.38 6.01 -1.36
CA TYR A 32 5.27 5.16 -0.95
C TYR A 32 4.00 5.48 -1.73
N GLU A 33 3.26 4.43 -2.03
CA GLU A 33 1.90 4.50 -2.52
C GLU A 33 0.97 3.74 -1.58
N CYS A 34 -0.31 4.08 -1.61
CA CYS A 34 -1.30 3.51 -0.73
C CYS A 34 -2.16 2.51 -1.47
N CYS A 35 -2.40 1.37 -0.83
CA CYS A 35 -3.41 0.43 -1.26
C CYS A 35 -4.71 0.69 -0.53
N PRO A 36 -5.84 0.90 -1.23
CA PRO A 36 -7.14 1.17 -0.62
C PRO A 36 -7.78 -0.09 -0.01
N MET A 37 -6.97 -0.90 0.67
CA MET A 37 -7.32 -2.17 1.28
C MET A 37 -6.49 -2.36 2.55
N TYR A 38 -7.13 -2.94 3.55
CA TYR A 38 -6.49 -3.28 4.81
C TYR A 38 -5.59 -4.50 4.61
N GLN A 39 -4.36 -4.44 5.14
CA GLN A 39 -3.36 -5.51 5.05
C GLN A 39 -3.17 -6.02 3.61
N ALA A 40 -3.13 -5.09 2.66
CA ALA A 40 -2.99 -5.41 1.25
C ALA A 40 -1.59 -5.96 0.95
N GLU A 41 -1.54 -6.93 0.04
CA GLU A 41 -0.31 -7.44 -0.54
C GLU A 41 0.14 -6.53 -1.68
N CYS A 42 1.34 -5.95 -1.52
CA CYS A 42 1.94 -5.05 -2.51
C CYS A 42 2.53 -5.87 -3.67
N CYS A 43 1.98 -5.72 -4.88
CA CYS A 43 2.53 -6.38 -6.06
C CYS A 43 3.91 -5.84 -6.47
N GLU A 44 4.71 -6.68 -7.15
CA GLU A 44 6.05 -6.33 -7.65
C GLU A 44 6.02 -5.34 -8.84
N ASP A 45 4.84 -5.11 -9.43
CA ASP A 45 4.66 -4.06 -10.44
C ASP A 45 4.73 -2.64 -9.87
N HIS A 46 4.73 -2.53 -8.54
CA HIS A 46 4.76 -1.29 -7.79
C HIS A 46 3.57 -0.34 -7.99
N ILE A 47 2.56 -0.73 -8.76
CA ILE A 47 1.39 0.10 -9.10
C ILE A 47 0.06 -0.57 -8.76
N HIS A 48 0.04 -1.89 -8.53
CA HIS A 48 -1.15 -2.62 -8.10
C HIS A 48 -0.94 -3.27 -6.74
N CYS A 49 -2.06 -3.66 -6.15
CA CYS A 49 -2.10 -4.46 -4.95
C CYS A 49 -3.29 -5.39 -4.89
N CYS A 50 -3.14 -6.35 -4.00
CA CYS A 50 -4.03 -7.45 -3.81
C CYS A 50 -4.53 -7.50 -2.36
N PRO A 51 -5.75 -8.01 -2.11
CA PRO A 51 -6.22 -8.19 -0.74
C PRO A 51 -5.38 -9.23 0.00
N GLU A 52 -5.39 -9.16 1.33
CA GLU A 52 -4.67 -10.08 2.21
C GLU A 52 -4.91 -11.54 1.81
N GLY A 53 -3.83 -12.32 1.75
CA GLY A 53 -3.88 -13.74 1.44
C GLY A 53 -4.10 -14.07 -0.04
N THR A 54 -4.03 -13.10 -0.94
CA THR A 54 -4.02 -13.37 -2.39
C THR A 54 -2.64 -13.11 -3.00
N LEU A 55 -2.34 -13.79 -4.10
CA LEU A 55 -1.09 -13.65 -4.83
C LEU A 55 -1.29 -12.78 -6.08
N CYS A 56 -0.42 -11.81 -6.26
CA CYS A 56 -0.36 -11.00 -7.47
C CYS A 56 0.14 -11.83 -8.66
N VAL A 57 -0.72 -12.10 -9.63
CA VAL A 57 -0.35 -12.74 -10.90
C VAL A 57 -0.31 -11.66 -11.97
N VAL A 58 0.87 -11.04 -12.12
CA VAL A 58 1.09 -9.92 -13.07
C VAL A 58 0.78 -10.33 -14.51
N ASN A 59 1.02 -11.59 -14.88
CA ASN A 59 0.73 -12.10 -16.22
C ASN A 59 -0.77 -12.15 -16.54
N GLU A 60 -1.61 -12.28 -15.52
CA GLU A 60 -3.07 -12.41 -15.64
C GLU A 60 -3.78 -11.14 -15.18
N SER A 61 -3.04 -10.15 -14.67
CA SER A 61 -3.57 -8.92 -14.09
C SER A 61 -4.60 -9.16 -12.98
N MET A 62 -4.36 -10.18 -12.16
CA MET A 62 -5.30 -10.66 -11.15
C MET A 62 -4.63 -11.04 -9.84
N CYS A 63 -5.41 -10.95 -8.78
CA CYS A 63 -5.13 -11.50 -7.46
C CYS A 63 -5.77 -12.87 -7.35
N VAL A 64 -4.97 -13.90 -7.15
CA VAL A 64 -5.47 -15.28 -7.04
C VAL A 64 -5.12 -15.90 -5.70
N ASN A 65 -6.04 -16.69 -5.17
CA ASN A 65 -5.80 -17.65 -4.10
C ASN A 65 -6.37 -19.00 -4.57
N GLY A 66 -6.14 -20.09 -3.85
CA GLY A 66 -6.67 -21.42 -4.15
C GLY A 66 -8.20 -21.50 -4.26
N THR A 67 -8.95 -20.45 -3.90
CA THR A 67 -10.42 -20.41 -3.97
C THR A 67 -11.00 -19.25 -4.79
N VAL A 68 -10.24 -18.17 -5.05
CA VAL A 68 -10.75 -16.95 -5.68
C VAL A 68 -9.77 -16.40 -6.72
N SER A 69 -10.32 -15.85 -7.80
CA SER A 69 -9.59 -15.03 -8.76
C SER A 69 -10.31 -13.68 -8.85
N LEU A 70 -9.64 -12.61 -8.42
CA LEU A 70 -10.19 -11.27 -8.38
C LEU A 70 -9.30 -10.35 -9.20
N PRO A 71 -9.85 -9.28 -9.82
CA PRO A 71 -9.03 -8.25 -10.41
C PRO A 71 -8.18 -7.59 -9.31
N TRP A 72 -6.93 -7.26 -9.64
CA TRP A 72 -6.11 -6.43 -8.77
C TRP A 72 -6.63 -5.00 -8.69
N VAL A 73 -6.20 -4.28 -7.67
CA VAL A 73 -6.60 -2.89 -7.46
C VAL A 73 -5.39 -2.00 -7.69
N GLU A 74 -5.60 -0.90 -8.41
CA GLU A 74 -4.57 0.12 -8.59
C GLU A 74 -4.27 0.81 -7.25
N ARG A 75 -2.99 1.05 -7.01
CA ARG A 75 -2.53 1.86 -5.89
C ARG A 75 -2.99 3.30 -6.10
N VAL A 76 -3.21 3.99 -4.99
CA VAL A 76 -3.44 5.42 -4.99
C VAL A 76 -2.19 6.12 -4.50
N SER A 77 -1.89 7.29 -5.05
CA SER A 77 -0.76 8.10 -4.58
C SER A 77 -0.94 8.41 -3.10
N ALA A 78 0.11 8.17 -2.31
CA ALA A 78 0.09 8.53 -0.91
C ALA A 78 -0.04 10.06 -0.79
N LYS A 79 -0.86 10.51 0.16
CA LYS A 79 -0.99 11.93 0.42
C LYS A 79 0.31 12.37 1.07
N GLN A 80 0.94 13.42 0.58
CA GLN A 80 2.09 13.98 1.27
C GLN A 80 1.61 14.41 2.68
N SER A 81 2.25 13.91 3.74
CA SER A 81 2.00 14.35 5.13
C SER A 81 2.55 15.76 5.38
N ILE A 82 2.68 16.56 4.31
CA ILE A 82 3.02 17.97 4.34
C ILE A 82 1.70 18.73 4.18
N TYR A 83 0.84 18.67 5.20
CA TYR A 83 -0.08 19.78 5.43
C TYR A 83 0.70 20.82 6.28
N PRO A 84 0.76 22.09 5.87
CA PRO A 84 1.55 23.12 6.54
C PRO A 84 1.11 23.39 7.99
#